data_AF-A0A6I3KYF3-F1
#
_entry.id   AF-A0A6I3KYF3-F1
#
_cell.length_a   1.000
_cell.length_b   1.000
_cell.length_c   1.000
_cell.angle_alpha   90.00
_cell.angle_beta   90.00
_cell.angle_gamma   90.00
#
_symmetry.space_group_name_H-M   'P 1'
#
loop_
_entity.id
_entity.type
_entity.pdbx_description
1 polymer ?
#
loop_
_entity_poly.entity_id
_entity_poly.type
_entity_poly.pdbx_seq_one_letter_code
_entity_poly.pdbx_strand_id
1 'polypeptide(L)'
;MALPGFPSPSGAADYDDRRRRARLRATRLGAGWGRWRRTRLLVLRLSLVPLIALGAFAEYMGLDVLPEQTRLARTEPAVLPIAGPSDLRATDTAVFDLVGLGVLDASDTARALPSLTRLGSVWAVRYDNSGIDTKVISDLIVKVTDAAKVPNVVLTGHSMGGVIALEIAKHLHLDSRKRVRAVLLDCTPIDLNAVRPESRDQGEEMLRWMGWVPGARESRILRLIVETYARHDRFVGGRYIIRGNEFRAAVKDVLRDKILNTDAASNGLIEAQFKAIVAGGALDDLRALSKPAAGKPRPAVVFMRPHNPYDDPIVDVEYSHNVLIDQVGGVNGTLLVVTMRTTAHANPIERPGEYNTVIEQQVVPFVRQVLADEVIAISVPR
;
A
#
# COMPACT_ATOMS: atom_id res chain seq x y z
N MET A 1 -7.90 59.49 -55.34
CA MET A 1 -7.95 58.13 -55.91
C MET A 1 -6.72 57.90 -56.79
N ALA A 2 -5.84 56.99 -56.37
CA ALA A 2 -5.12 56.01 -57.19
C ALA A 2 -4.25 55.19 -56.22
N LEU A 3 -4.58 53.91 -56.03
CA LEU A 3 -3.97 53.02 -55.04
C LEU A 3 -2.53 52.64 -55.43
N PRO A 4 -1.57 52.59 -54.48
CA PRO A 4 -0.22 52.10 -54.74
C PRO A 4 -0.26 50.57 -54.82
N GLY A 5 -0.06 50.01 -56.02
CA GLY A 5 0.05 48.55 -56.16
C GLY A 5 -0.28 47.93 -57.51
N PHE A 6 -0.75 48.69 -58.51
CA PHE A 6 -0.91 48.14 -59.86
C PHE A 6 0.34 48.44 -60.70
N PRO A 7 1.01 47.42 -61.28
CA PRO A 7 2.11 47.67 -62.20
C PRO A 7 1.56 48.30 -63.48
N SER A 8 2.24 49.34 -63.98
CA SER A 8 2.00 49.90 -65.31
C SER A 8 2.09 48.79 -66.37
N PRO A 9 1.21 48.77 -67.39
CA PRO A 9 1.29 47.77 -68.45
C PRO A 9 2.61 47.95 -69.20
N SER A 10 3.49 46.95 -69.11
CA SER A 10 4.73 46.90 -69.88
C SER A 10 4.38 46.80 -71.37
N GLY A 11 4.86 47.73 -72.19
CA GLY A 11 4.76 47.66 -73.64
C GLY A 11 5.57 46.48 -74.21
N ALA A 12 5.26 46.05 -75.43
CA ALA A 12 5.89 44.90 -76.09
C ALA A 12 7.43 44.99 -76.21
N ALA A 13 8.02 46.18 -76.04
CA ALA A 13 9.47 46.41 -76.06
C ALA A 13 10.18 46.11 -74.72
N ASP A 14 9.45 46.03 -73.59
CA ASP A 14 9.98 45.70 -72.25
C ASP A 14 9.73 44.24 -71.85
N TYR A 15 9.28 43.41 -72.80
CA TYR A 15 9.00 42.00 -72.58
C TYR A 15 10.31 41.19 -72.52
N ASP A 16 10.88 41.08 -71.32
CA ASP A 16 12.01 40.18 -71.06
C ASP A 16 11.50 38.78 -70.61
N ASP A 17 11.43 37.87 -71.58
CA ASP A 17 11.03 36.47 -71.35
C ASP A 17 11.96 35.76 -70.34
N ARG A 18 13.22 36.20 -70.18
CA ARG A 18 14.12 35.65 -69.15
C ARG A 18 13.68 36.06 -67.75
N ARG A 19 13.30 37.32 -67.54
CA ARG A 19 12.74 37.80 -66.26
C ARG A 19 11.42 37.11 -65.91
N ARG A 20 10.54 36.90 -66.90
CA ARG A 20 9.28 36.17 -66.73
C ARG A 20 9.54 34.71 -66.32
N ARG A 21 10.43 34.00 -67.03
CA ARG A 21 10.82 32.63 -66.70
C ARG A 21 11.50 32.54 -65.32
N ALA A 22 12.31 33.53 -64.95
CA ALA A 22 12.95 33.60 -63.63
C ALA A 22 11.92 33.76 -62.50
N ARG A 23 10.93 34.66 -62.67
CA ARG A 23 9.84 34.82 -61.68
C ARG A 23 8.95 33.59 -61.59
N LEU A 24 8.61 32.96 -62.72
CA LEU A 24 7.84 31.70 -62.73
C LEU A 24 8.58 30.53 -62.08
N ARG A 25 9.91 30.48 -62.18
CA ARG A 25 10.73 29.51 -61.43
C ARG A 25 10.77 29.83 -59.94
N ALA A 26 10.73 31.10 -59.56
CA ALA A 26 10.71 31.53 -58.15
C ALA A 26 9.34 31.34 -57.47
N THR A 27 8.23 31.40 -58.23
CA THR A 27 6.86 31.20 -57.72
C THR A 27 6.30 29.80 -57.94
N ARG A 28 7.03 28.90 -58.62
CA ARG A 28 6.66 27.49 -58.73
C ARG A 28 6.54 26.86 -57.34
N LEU A 29 5.42 26.18 -57.08
CA LEU A 29 5.24 25.30 -55.92
C LEU A 29 6.45 24.35 -55.83
N GLY A 30 7.29 24.54 -54.81
CA GLY A 30 8.52 23.77 -54.61
C GLY A 30 9.84 24.53 -54.81
N ALA A 31 9.84 25.80 -55.24
CA ALA A 31 11.08 26.59 -55.37
C ALA A 31 11.83 26.80 -54.03
N GLY A 32 11.12 26.71 -52.90
CA GLY A 32 11.69 26.70 -51.54
C GLY A 32 11.98 25.31 -50.96
N TRP A 33 11.67 24.22 -51.67
CA TRP A 33 11.78 22.85 -51.14
C TRP A 33 13.21 22.46 -50.75
N GLY A 34 14.23 22.95 -51.47
CA GLY A 34 15.63 22.72 -51.10
C GLY A 34 16.01 23.38 -49.76
N ARG A 35 15.46 24.57 -49.46
CA ARG A 35 15.72 25.34 -48.24
C ARG A 35 14.94 24.79 -47.03
N TRP A 36 13.76 24.22 -47.28
CA TRP A 36 12.92 23.54 -46.28
C TRP A 36 13.24 22.05 -46.08
N ARG A 37 14.14 21.45 -46.88
CA ARG A 37 14.48 20.02 -46.77
C ARG A 37 15.01 19.66 -45.38
N ARG A 38 15.87 20.51 -44.80
CA ARG A 38 16.41 20.30 -43.45
C ARG A 38 15.33 20.44 -42.38
N THR A 39 14.50 21.48 -42.45
CA THR A 39 13.38 21.71 -41.52
C THR A 39 12.34 20.60 -41.61
N ARG A 40 12.00 20.14 -42.82
CA ARG A 40 11.08 19.02 -43.06
C ARG A 40 11.63 17.71 -42.53
N LEU A 41 12.91 17.41 -42.74
CA LEU A 41 13.56 16.22 -42.17
C LEU A 41 13.61 16.29 -40.65
N LEU A 42 13.84 17.46 -40.07
CA LEU A 42 13.88 17.65 -38.62
C LEU A 42 12.47 17.51 -38.01
N VAL A 43 11.45 18.10 -38.62
CA VAL A 43 10.03 17.91 -38.24
C VAL A 43 9.62 16.46 -38.39
N LEU A 44 10.02 15.77 -39.46
CA LEU A 44 9.65 14.38 -39.71
C LEU A 44 10.38 13.41 -38.75
N ARG A 45 11.63 13.71 -38.39
CA ARG A 45 12.37 13.00 -37.32
C ARG A 45 11.77 13.25 -35.95
N LEU A 46 11.39 14.49 -35.65
CA LEU A 46 10.72 14.84 -34.40
C LEU A 46 9.31 14.27 -34.32
N SER A 47 8.58 14.13 -35.44
CA SER A 47 7.26 13.49 -35.47
C SER A 47 7.33 11.98 -35.35
N LEU A 48 8.50 11.37 -35.60
CA LEU A 48 8.71 9.94 -35.34
C LEU A 48 8.74 9.64 -33.84
N VAL A 49 9.24 10.57 -33.03
CA VAL A 49 9.31 10.43 -31.56
C VAL A 49 7.94 10.18 -30.92
N PRO A 50 6.89 11.00 -31.13
CA PRO A 50 5.58 10.73 -30.55
C PRO A 50 4.93 9.47 -31.11
N LEU A 51 5.20 9.09 -32.37
CA LEU A 51 4.70 7.83 -32.94
C LEU A 51 5.34 6.61 -32.26
N ILE A 52 6.66 6.64 -32.05
CA ILE A 52 7.38 5.60 -31.30
C ILE A 52 6.89 5.57 -29.85
N ALA A 53 6.72 6.72 -29.22
CA ALA A 53 6.20 6.82 -27.85
C ALA A 53 4.78 6.25 -27.74
N LEU A 54 3.89 6.54 -28.71
CA LEU A 54 2.55 6.00 -28.76
C LEU A 54 2.56 4.48 -28.96
N GLY A 55 3.43 3.97 -29.84
CA GLY A 55 3.61 2.53 -30.05
C GLY A 55 4.09 1.81 -28.79
N ALA A 56 5.13 2.35 -28.14
CA ALA A 56 5.64 1.81 -26.88
C ALA A 56 4.59 1.89 -25.76
N PHE A 57 3.81 2.96 -25.69
CA PHE A 57 2.70 3.11 -24.75
C PHE A 57 1.58 2.10 -25.02
N ALA A 58 1.23 1.87 -26.29
CA ALA A 58 0.24 0.87 -26.67
C ALA A 58 0.70 -0.55 -26.33
N GLU A 59 1.98 -0.88 -26.56
CA GLU A 59 2.57 -2.16 -26.15
C GLU A 59 2.57 -2.32 -24.62
N TYR A 60 2.97 -1.27 -23.88
CA TYR A 60 2.89 -1.24 -22.42
C TYR A 60 1.46 -1.50 -21.92
N MET A 61 0.46 -0.81 -22.48
CA MET A 61 -0.94 -1.02 -22.12
C MET A 61 -1.41 -2.43 -22.46
N GLY A 62 -1.08 -2.93 -23.65
CA GLY A 62 -1.55 -4.22 -24.16
C GLY A 62 -0.90 -5.44 -23.51
N LEU A 63 0.38 -5.36 -23.17
CA LEU A 63 1.18 -6.49 -22.68
C LEU A 63 1.30 -6.54 -21.16
N ASP A 64 1.24 -5.39 -20.47
CA ASP A 64 1.45 -5.30 -19.02
C ASP A 64 0.15 -4.91 -18.31
N VAL A 65 -0.45 -3.76 -18.67
CA VAL A 65 -1.57 -3.18 -17.89
C VAL A 65 -2.88 -3.94 -18.07
N LEU A 66 -3.38 -4.14 -19.30
CA LEU A 66 -4.70 -4.73 -19.54
C LEU A 66 -4.81 -6.20 -19.07
N PRO A 67 -3.81 -7.07 -19.29
CA PRO A 67 -3.84 -8.43 -18.75
C PRO A 67 -3.85 -8.43 -17.23
N GLU A 68 -3.05 -7.58 -16.60
CA GLU A 68 -3.00 -7.50 -15.14
C GLU A 68 -4.29 -6.91 -14.56
N GLN A 69 -4.87 -5.89 -15.18
CA GLN A 69 -6.18 -5.36 -14.81
C GLN A 69 -7.26 -6.45 -14.84
N THR A 70 -7.25 -7.30 -15.87
CA THR A 70 -8.18 -8.44 -15.98
C THR A 70 -7.94 -9.49 -14.90
N ARG A 71 -6.67 -9.72 -14.52
CA ARG A 71 -6.30 -10.63 -13.42
C ARG A 71 -6.77 -10.08 -12.07
N LEU A 72 -6.51 -8.81 -11.79
CA LEU A 72 -6.89 -8.12 -10.56
C LEU A 72 -8.41 -7.99 -10.42
N ALA A 73 -9.15 -7.82 -11.51
CA ALA A 73 -10.62 -7.80 -11.47
C ALA A 73 -11.25 -9.13 -11.02
N ARG A 74 -10.47 -10.21 -10.91
CA ARG A 74 -10.91 -11.54 -10.43
C ARG A 74 -10.41 -11.86 -9.03
N THR A 75 -9.68 -10.96 -8.39
CA THR A 75 -9.26 -11.16 -7.00
C THR A 75 -10.33 -10.64 -6.06
N GLU A 76 -10.50 -11.33 -4.93
CA GLU A 76 -11.48 -11.01 -3.89
C GLU A 76 -10.83 -11.22 -2.53
N PRO A 77 -11.22 -10.46 -1.50
CA PRO A 77 -10.70 -10.67 -0.16
C PRO A 77 -11.20 -12.00 0.40
N ALA A 78 -10.38 -12.66 1.20
CA ALA A 78 -10.71 -13.94 1.82
C ALA A 78 -10.27 -14.00 3.28
N VAL A 79 -10.95 -14.84 4.06
CA VAL A 79 -10.52 -15.24 5.40
C VAL A 79 -10.32 -16.74 5.42
N LEU A 80 -9.13 -17.17 5.81
CA LEU A 80 -8.68 -18.55 5.70
C LEU A 80 -8.50 -19.15 7.10
N PRO A 81 -9.09 -20.32 7.42
CA PRO A 81 -8.90 -20.94 8.72
C PRO A 81 -7.46 -21.46 8.86
N ILE A 82 -6.84 -21.19 10.00
CA ILE A 82 -5.45 -21.59 10.28
C ILE A 82 -5.38 -22.63 11.41
N ALA A 83 -6.00 -22.33 12.55
CA ALA A 83 -5.97 -23.21 13.71
C ALA A 83 -7.22 -23.03 14.59
N GLY A 84 -7.62 -24.10 15.28
CA GLY A 84 -8.66 -24.05 16.30
C GLY A 84 -8.17 -23.43 17.62
N PRO A 85 -9.09 -23.16 18.56
CA PRO A 85 -8.74 -22.62 19.87
C PRO A 85 -8.05 -23.69 20.72
N SER A 86 -7.11 -23.29 21.58
CA SER A 86 -6.36 -24.25 22.42
C SER A 86 -7.03 -24.60 23.75
N ASP A 87 -8.03 -23.83 24.20
CA ASP A 87 -8.77 -24.09 25.43
C ASP A 87 -10.26 -23.71 25.34
N LEU A 88 -11.06 -24.18 26.32
CA LEU A 88 -12.51 -23.94 26.37
C LEU A 88 -12.89 -22.46 26.57
N ARG A 89 -11.98 -21.62 27.09
CA ARG A 89 -12.24 -20.19 27.30
C ARG A 89 -12.06 -19.38 26.01
N ALA A 90 -11.41 -19.96 25.01
CA ALA A 90 -11.16 -19.37 23.70
C ALA A 90 -12.15 -19.82 22.60
N THR A 91 -13.09 -20.73 22.91
CA THR A 91 -14.00 -21.31 21.90
C THR A 91 -15.02 -20.33 21.34
N ASP A 92 -15.34 -19.27 22.07
CA ASP A 92 -16.31 -18.25 21.66
C ASP A 92 -15.67 -17.06 20.93
N THR A 93 -14.38 -17.15 20.61
CA THR A 93 -13.58 -16.06 20.03
C THR A 93 -12.87 -16.50 18.75
N ALA A 94 -12.86 -15.61 17.75
CA ALA A 94 -12.05 -15.76 16.54
C ALA A 94 -10.97 -14.68 16.52
N VAL A 95 -9.75 -15.05 16.15
CA VAL A 95 -8.59 -14.19 16.00
C VAL A 95 -8.30 -14.07 14.50
N PHE A 96 -8.29 -12.86 13.96
CA PHE A 96 -7.93 -12.62 12.56
C PHE A 96 -6.60 -11.89 12.47
N ASP A 97 -5.67 -12.46 11.71
CA ASP A 97 -4.35 -11.90 11.46
C ASP A 97 -4.29 -11.12 10.15
N LEU A 98 -3.64 -9.95 10.20
CA LEU A 98 -3.52 -8.97 9.13
C LEU A 98 -2.05 -8.61 8.90
N VAL A 99 -1.62 -8.71 7.66
CA VAL A 99 -0.23 -8.46 7.27
C VAL A 99 0.04 -7.01 6.85
N GLY A 100 1.30 -6.61 6.97
CA GLY A 100 1.78 -5.29 6.61
C GLY A 100 1.96 -5.06 5.11
N LEU A 101 2.60 -3.94 4.80
CA LEU A 101 2.84 -3.44 3.44
C LEU A 101 3.53 -4.47 2.55
N GLY A 102 3.02 -4.64 1.32
CA GLY A 102 3.66 -5.46 0.30
C GLY A 102 3.45 -6.97 0.47
N VAL A 103 2.57 -7.38 1.38
CA VAL A 103 2.13 -8.77 1.60
C VAL A 103 0.62 -8.87 1.37
N LEU A 104 0.20 -9.93 0.68
CA LEU A 104 -1.18 -10.17 0.28
C LEU A 104 -1.95 -11.04 1.29
N ASP A 105 -1.28 -12.03 1.90
CA ASP A 105 -1.89 -13.11 2.67
C ASP A 105 -1.21 -13.26 4.04
N ALA A 106 -2.00 -13.25 5.11
CA ALA A 106 -1.52 -13.41 6.48
C ALA A 106 -1.29 -14.86 6.92
N SER A 107 -1.53 -15.85 6.05
CA SER A 107 -1.51 -17.26 6.43
C SER A 107 -0.18 -17.72 7.01
N ASP A 108 0.95 -17.27 6.47
CA ASP A 108 2.28 -17.65 6.98
C ASP A 108 2.57 -16.99 8.32
N THR A 109 2.18 -15.73 8.50
CA THR A 109 2.30 -15.00 9.77
C THR A 109 1.45 -15.66 10.85
N ALA A 110 0.18 -15.95 10.56
CA ALA A 110 -0.73 -16.63 11.47
C ALA A 110 -0.23 -18.03 11.86
N ARG A 111 0.34 -18.79 10.92
CA ARG A 111 0.96 -20.10 11.20
C ARG A 111 2.20 -19.99 12.08
N ALA A 112 2.97 -18.91 11.95
CA ALA A 112 4.15 -18.65 12.78
C ALA A 112 3.79 -18.27 14.23
N LEU A 113 2.52 -17.96 14.53
CA LEU A 113 2.04 -17.49 15.82
C LEU A 113 1.01 -18.43 16.49
N PRO A 114 1.37 -19.69 16.80
CA PRO A 114 0.47 -20.64 17.46
C PRO A 114 -0.06 -20.17 18.83
N SER A 115 0.64 -19.29 19.53
CA SER A 115 0.16 -18.71 20.80
C SER A 115 -1.17 -17.95 20.67
N LEU A 116 -1.51 -17.46 19.46
CA LEU A 116 -2.80 -16.80 19.19
C LEU A 116 -4.00 -17.75 19.44
N THR A 117 -3.81 -19.07 19.40
CA THR A 117 -4.88 -20.04 19.69
C THR A 117 -5.39 -19.96 21.12
N ARG A 118 -4.62 -19.34 22.03
CA ARG A 118 -5.02 -19.09 23.42
C ARG A 118 -6.04 -17.95 23.55
N LEU A 119 -6.17 -17.12 22.51
CA LEU A 119 -7.15 -16.05 22.40
C LEU A 119 -8.40 -16.49 21.62
N GLY A 120 -8.29 -17.44 20.69
CA GLY A 120 -9.43 -17.89 19.89
C GLY A 120 -9.07 -18.82 18.73
N SER A 121 -10.04 -19.13 17.89
CA SER A 121 -9.81 -19.79 16.60
C SER A 121 -9.08 -18.84 15.66
N VAL A 122 -7.94 -19.23 15.10
CA VAL A 122 -7.07 -18.35 14.29
C VAL A 122 -7.45 -18.45 12.82
N TRP A 123 -7.61 -17.27 12.21
CA TRP A 123 -7.90 -17.07 10.80
C TRP A 123 -6.89 -16.07 10.22
N ALA A 124 -6.54 -16.23 8.96
CA ALA A 124 -5.70 -15.29 8.22
C ALA A 124 -6.57 -14.47 7.26
N VAL A 125 -6.33 -13.17 7.21
CA VAL A 125 -6.91 -12.31 6.18
C VAL A 125 -6.00 -12.31 4.95
N ARG A 126 -6.60 -12.57 3.79
CA ARG A 126 -5.99 -12.34 2.49
C ARG A 126 -6.69 -11.16 1.83
N TYR A 127 -5.94 -10.12 1.50
CA TYR A 127 -6.48 -8.93 0.86
C TYR A 127 -6.92 -9.21 -0.58
N ASP A 128 -7.79 -8.36 -1.10
CA ASP A 128 -8.01 -8.28 -2.53
C ASP A 128 -6.76 -7.65 -3.16
N ASN A 129 -6.22 -8.30 -4.19
CA ASN A 129 -5.04 -7.79 -4.86
C ASN A 129 -5.33 -6.52 -5.67
N SER A 130 -6.60 -6.17 -5.91
CA SER A 130 -7.02 -4.93 -6.59
C SER A 130 -7.00 -3.70 -5.65
N GLY A 131 -7.10 -3.91 -4.33
CA GLY A 131 -7.20 -2.85 -3.32
C GLY A 131 -7.73 -3.37 -1.98
N ILE A 132 -7.92 -2.47 -1.02
CA ILE A 132 -8.47 -2.81 0.31
C ILE A 132 -9.80 -2.10 0.51
N ASP A 133 -10.82 -2.88 0.84
CA ASP A 133 -12.08 -2.41 1.37
C ASP A 133 -12.29 -3.07 2.75
N THR A 134 -12.07 -2.28 3.80
CA THR A 134 -12.15 -2.71 5.20
C THR A 134 -13.58 -3.08 5.60
N LYS A 135 -14.60 -2.46 4.98
CA LYS A 135 -15.99 -2.80 5.21
C LYS A 135 -16.32 -4.17 4.65
N VAL A 136 -15.88 -4.47 3.42
CA VAL A 136 -16.06 -5.81 2.81
C VAL A 136 -15.37 -6.89 3.65
N ILE A 137 -14.14 -6.64 4.12
CA ILE A 137 -13.44 -7.57 5.01
C ILE A 137 -14.19 -7.75 6.33
N SER A 138 -14.71 -6.66 6.92
CA SER A 138 -15.51 -6.73 8.16
C SER A 138 -16.79 -7.57 7.97
N ASP A 139 -17.47 -7.44 6.83
CA ASP A 139 -18.67 -8.23 6.52
C ASP A 139 -18.33 -9.70 6.32
N LEU A 140 -17.19 -10.00 5.71
CA LEU A 140 -16.69 -11.37 5.59
C LEU A 140 -16.39 -11.97 6.97
N ILE A 141 -15.75 -11.21 7.87
CA ILE A 141 -15.52 -11.62 9.27
C ILE A 141 -16.85 -11.88 9.98
N VAL A 142 -17.83 -10.99 9.86
CA VAL A 142 -19.17 -11.18 10.44
C VAL A 142 -19.80 -12.47 9.91
N LYS A 143 -19.78 -12.68 8.59
CA LYS A 143 -20.34 -13.86 7.94
C LYS A 143 -19.73 -15.17 8.46
N VAL A 144 -18.40 -15.27 8.51
CA VAL A 144 -17.75 -16.52 8.95
C VAL A 144 -17.93 -16.75 10.45
N THR A 145 -17.90 -15.69 11.26
CA THR A 145 -18.09 -15.82 12.71
C THR A 145 -19.55 -16.11 13.06
N ASP A 146 -20.53 -15.61 12.31
CA ASP A 146 -21.95 -15.98 12.45
C ASP A 146 -22.16 -17.46 12.13
N ALA A 147 -21.58 -17.95 11.03
CA ALA A 147 -21.64 -19.36 10.67
C ALA A 147 -21.00 -20.26 11.75
N ALA A 148 -19.90 -19.81 12.36
CA ALA A 148 -19.22 -20.50 13.45
C ALA A 148 -19.89 -20.31 14.83
N LYS A 149 -20.93 -19.46 14.94
CA LYS A 149 -21.55 -19.06 16.22
C LYS A 149 -20.56 -18.46 17.23
N VAL A 150 -19.58 -17.73 16.71
CA VAL A 150 -18.52 -17.04 17.47
C VAL A 150 -18.91 -15.56 17.61
N PRO A 151 -19.27 -15.08 18.82
CA PRO A 151 -19.69 -13.69 19.03
C PRO A 151 -18.52 -12.70 19.15
N ASN A 152 -17.33 -13.20 19.52
CA ASN A 152 -16.18 -12.37 19.88
C ASN A 152 -15.11 -12.40 18.79
N VAL A 153 -14.46 -11.25 18.58
CA VAL A 153 -13.39 -11.08 17.59
C VAL A 153 -12.17 -10.43 18.23
N VAL A 154 -10.99 -10.94 17.91
CA VAL A 154 -9.69 -10.31 18.13
C VAL A 154 -9.05 -10.06 16.78
N LEU A 155 -8.45 -8.88 16.61
CA LEU A 155 -7.70 -8.53 15.41
C LEU A 155 -6.24 -8.36 15.77
N THR A 156 -5.35 -8.93 14.97
CA THR A 156 -3.90 -8.75 15.12
C THR A 156 -3.34 -8.25 13.80
N GLY A 157 -2.49 -7.24 13.85
CA GLY A 157 -1.97 -6.60 12.66
C GLY A 157 -0.52 -6.16 12.82
N HIS A 158 0.34 -6.61 11.90
CA HIS A 158 1.73 -6.19 11.83
C HIS A 158 1.91 -4.97 10.94
N SER A 159 2.66 -3.98 11.41
CA SER A 159 2.91 -2.72 10.74
C SER A 159 1.58 -2.09 10.31
N MET A 160 1.44 -1.73 9.04
CA MET A 160 0.20 -1.22 8.45
C MET A 160 -0.99 -2.20 8.51
N GLY A 161 -0.76 -3.51 8.65
CA GLY A 161 -1.85 -4.46 8.94
C GLY A 161 -2.61 -4.09 10.21
N GLY A 162 -1.94 -3.44 11.18
CA GLY A 162 -2.57 -2.90 12.38
C GLY A 162 -3.47 -1.68 12.13
N VAL A 163 -3.13 -0.81 11.17
CA VAL A 163 -4.01 0.29 10.75
C VAL A 163 -5.31 -0.26 10.17
N ILE A 164 -5.20 -1.25 9.27
CA ILE A 164 -6.34 -1.94 8.67
C ILE A 164 -7.15 -2.67 9.76
N ALA A 165 -6.48 -3.29 10.74
CA ALA A 165 -7.13 -3.94 11.87
C ALA A 165 -7.94 -2.96 12.72
N LEU A 166 -7.47 -1.72 12.93
CA LEU A 166 -8.20 -0.69 13.68
C LEU A 166 -9.48 -0.26 12.95
N GLU A 167 -9.40 -0.06 11.64
CA GLU A 167 -10.55 0.33 10.84
C GLU A 167 -11.62 -0.80 10.80
N ILE A 168 -11.18 -2.05 10.63
CA ILE A 168 -12.07 -3.21 10.72
C ILE A 168 -12.66 -3.32 12.14
N ALA A 169 -11.85 -3.14 13.19
CA ALA A 169 -12.32 -3.14 14.56
C ALA A 169 -13.44 -2.12 14.76
N LYS A 170 -13.29 -0.91 14.23
CA LYS A 170 -14.34 0.13 14.29
C LYS A 170 -15.62 -0.32 13.57
N HIS A 171 -15.55 -0.86 12.36
CA HIS A 171 -16.73 -1.38 11.68
C HIS A 171 -17.43 -2.47 12.49
N LEU A 172 -16.68 -3.39 13.09
CA LEU A 172 -17.26 -4.41 13.96
C LEU A 172 -17.85 -3.81 15.24
N HIS A 173 -17.16 -2.84 15.85
CA HIS A 173 -17.52 -2.18 17.10
C HIS A 173 -18.67 -1.17 16.98
N LEU A 174 -18.89 -0.58 15.80
CA LEU A 174 -20.00 0.37 15.60
C LEU A 174 -21.15 -0.25 14.82
N ASP A 175 -20.86 -1.03 13.77
CA ASP A 175 -21.85 -1.38 12.75
C ASP A 175 -22.29 -2.86 12.79
N SER A 176 -21.74 -3.66 13.70
CA SER A 176 -22.06 -5.09 13.83
C SER A 176 -22.51 -5.51 15.23
N ARG A 177 -23.04 -6.74 15.36
CA ARG A 177 -23.33 -7.37 16.67
C ARG A 177 -22.10 -8.02 17.31
N LYS A 178 -20.98 -8.11 16.59
CA LYS A 178 -19.75 -8.75 17.08
C LYS A 178 -19.10 -7.87 18.16
N ARG A 179 -18.49 -8.53 19.13
CA ARG A 179 -17.73 -7.86 20.20
C ARG A 179 -16.26 -7.94 19.87
N VAL A 180 -15.63 -6.79 19.61
CA VAL A 180 -14.18 -6.71 19.51
C VAL A 180 -13.62 -6.82 20.92
N ARG A 181 -12.86 -7.86 21.21
CA ARG A 181 -12.27 -8.10 22.54
C ARG A 181 -10.88 -7.51 22.66
N ALA A 182 -10.10 -7.60 21.58
CA ALA A 182 -8.78 -7.01 21.55
C ALA A 182 -8.35 -6.62 20.12
N VAL A 183 -7.48 -5.61 20.05
CA VAL A 183 -6.70 -5.30 18.86
C VAL A 183 -5.21 -5.34 19.24
N LEU A 184 -4.45 -6.20 18.58
CA LEU A 184 -3.01 -6.35 18.74
C LEU A 184 -2.32 -5.61 17.59
N LEU A 185 -1.54 -4.61 17.94
CA LEU A 185 -0.81 -3.71 17.05
C LEU A 185 0.67 -4.02 17.20
N ASP A 186 1.27 -4.61 16.17
CA ASP A 186 2.71 -4.91 16.17
C ASP A 186 3.44 -3.91 15.29
N CYS A 187 4.27 -3.04 15.90
CA CYS A 187 5.03 -2.01 15.20
C CYS A 187 4.16 -1.15 14.25
N THR A 188 2.89 -0.95 14.61
CA THR A 188 1.91 -0.24 13.78
C THR A 188 2.14 1.28 13.82
N PRO A 189 2.26 1.95 12.66
CA PRO A 189 2.27 3.41 12.61
C PRO A 189 0.85 3.94 12.82
N ILE A 190 0.62 4.69 13.90
CA ILE A 190 -0.73 5.20 14.25
C ILE A 190 -1.18 6.34 13.34
N ASP A 191 -0.24 7.04 12.71
CA ASP A 191 -0.49 8.04 11.68
C ASP A 191 0.75 8.19 10.77
N LEU A 192 0.71 9.13 9.83
CA LEU A 192 1.83 9.38 8.92
C LEU A 192 3.08 9.95 9.61
N ASN A 193 2.94 10.63 10.76
CA ASN A 193 4.08 11.14 11.54
C ASN A 193 4.80 10.00 12.28
N ALA A 194 4.12 8.89 12.52
CA ALA A 194 4.72 7.67 13.03
C ALA A 194 5.59 6.95 12.00
N VAL A 195 5.54 7.30 10.71
CA VAL A 195 6.44 6.74 9.69
C VAL A 195 7.71 7.57 9.65
N ARG A 196 8.88 6.92 9.76
CA ARG A 196 10.17 7.63 9.74
C ARG A 196 10.36 8.37 8.41
N PRO A 197 11.01 9.55 8.40
CA PRO A 197 11.11 10.40 7.22
C PRO A 197 11.59 9.68 5.97
N GLU A 198 12.63 8.86 6.07
CA GLU A 198 13.19 8.13 4.93
C GLU A 198 12.17 7.15 4.32
N SER A 199 11.43 6.44 5.17
CA SER A 199 10.39 5.49 4.73
C SER A 199 9.15 6.19 4.20
N ARG A 200 8.78 7.33 4.80
CA ARG A 200 7.66 8.17 4.35
C ARG A 200 7.94 8.75 2.97
N ASP A 201 9.12 9.34 2.78
CA ASP A 201 9.52 9.97 1.54
C ASP A 201 9.59 8.94 0.39
N GLN A 202 10.06 7.72 0.66
CA GLN A 202 10.03 6.60 -0.29
C GLN A 202 8.59 6.21 -0.68
N GLY A 203 7.68 6.15 0.30
CA GLY A 203 6.27 5.85 0.06
C GLY A 203 5.56 6.94 -0.75
N GLU A 204 5.80 8.22 -0.42
CA GLU A 204 5.26 9.37 -1.16
C GLU A 204 5.81 9.44 -2.59
N GLU A 205 7.10 9.17 -2.77
CA GLU A 205 7.70 9.11 -4.10
C GLU A 205 7.09 7.98 -4.93
N MET A 206 6.94 6.78 -4.35
CA MET A 206 6.26 5.67 -4.99
C MET A 206 4.84 6.05 -5.43
N LEU A 207 4.04 6.69 -4.56
CA LEU A 207 2.71 7.18 -4.90
C LEU A 207 2.74 8.21 -6.04
N ARG A 208 3.71 9.13 -6.04
CA ARG A 208 3.87 10.14 -7.10
C ARG A 208 4.11 9.49 -8.45
N TRP A 209 5.00 8.49 -8.50
CA TRP A 209 5.28 7.74 -9.73
C TRP A 209 4.04 6.97 -10.22
N MET A 210 3.29 6.35 -9.30
CA MET A 210 2.04 5.67 -9.63
C MET A 210 0.95 6.63 -10.13
N GLY A 211 0.91 7.88 -9.64
CA GLY A 211 -0.05 8.89 -10.09
C GLY A 211 0.28 9.50 -11.46
N TRP A 212 1.54 9.50 -11.89
CA TRP A 212 1.97 10.15 -13.15
C TRP A 212 1.90 9.22 -14.37
N VAL A 213 2.00 7.91 -14.17
CA VAL A 213 2.04 6.94 -15.26
C VAL A 213 0.68 6.22 -15.34
N PRO A 214 -0.11 6.42 -16.42
CA PRO A 214 -1.35 5.67 -16.62
C PRO A 214 -1.11 4.16 -16.55
N GLY A 215 -1.96 3.43 -15.83
CA GLY A 215 -1.82 1.97 -15.66
C GLY A 215 -0.73 1.51 -14.69
N ALA A 216 -0.05 2.43 -13.99
CA ALA A 216 1.01 2.10 -13.04
C ALA A 216 0.57 1.20 -11.89
N ARG A 217 -0.68 1.35 -11.46
CA ARG A 217 -1.31 0.56 -10.39
C ARG A 217 -1.42 -0.93 -10.77
N GLU A 218 -1.53 -1.21 -12.05
CA GLU A 218 -1.64 -2.54 -12.63
C GLU A 218 -0.34 -2.98 -13.31
N SER A 219 0.69 -2.12 -13.40
CA SER A 219 1.91 -2.44 -14.14
C SER A 219 2.92 -3.25 -13.31
N ARG A 220 3.27 -4.45 -13.78
CA ARG A 220 4.34 -5.27 -13.17
C ARG A 220 5.73 -4.80 -13.62
N ILE A 221 5.83 -4.23 -14.83
CA ILE A 221 7.10 -3.66 -15.33
C ILE A 221 7.46 -2.39 -14.56
N LEU A 222 6.50 -1.50 -14.30
CA LEU A 222 6.75 -0.30 -13.52
C LEU A 222 7.10 -0.64 -12.07
N ARG A 223 6.45 -1.67 -11.50
CA ARG A 223 6.84 -2.23 -10.20
C ARG A 223 8.30 -2.67 -10.18
N LEU A 224 8.77 -3.39 -11.22
CA LEU A 224 10.18 -3.78 -11.34
C LEU A 224 11.09 -2.56 -11.26
N ILE A 225 10.77 -1.51 -12.02
CA ILE A 225 11.59 -0.31 -12.15
C ILE A 225 11.63 0.43 -10.81
N VAL A 226 10.48 0.63 -10.17
CA VAL A 226 10.37 1.32 -8.87
C VAL A 226 11.08 0.54 -7.77
N GLU A 227 10.84 -0.77 -7.64
CA GLU A 227 11.49 -1.60 -6.61
C GLU A 227 12.99 -1.75 -6.85
N THR A 228 13.45 -1.78 -8.11
CA THR A 228 14.87 -1.78 -8.45
C THR A 228 15.50 -0.42 -8.14
N TYR A 229 14.83 0.69 -8.45
CA TYR A 229 15.29 2.04 -8.14
C TYR A 229 15.33 2.31 -6.62
N ALA A 230 14.35 1.84 -5.86
CA ALA A 230 14.36 1.94 -4.39
C ALA A 230 15.56 1.20 -3.75
N ARG A 231 16.15 0.23 -4.46
CA ARG A 231 17.36 -0.50 -4.02
C ARG A 231 18.64 0.07 -4.62
N HIS A 232 18.60 1.24 -5.27
CA HIS A 232 19.75 1.79 -5.99
C HIS A 232 20.99 1.96 -5.11
N ASP A 233 20.84 2.29 -3.83
CA ASP A 233 21.95 2.40 -2.88
C ASP A 233 22.77 1.11 -2.74
N ARG A 234 22.18 -0.06 -3.05
CA ARG A 234 22.88 -1.35 -2.99
C ARG A 234 23.80 -1.59 -4.18
N PHE A 235 23.56 -0.97 -5.32
CA PHE A 235 24.29 -1.22 -6.56
C PHE A 235 24.83 0.04 -7.24
N VAL A 236 24.53 1.23 -6.74
CA VAL A 236 25.11 2.50 -7.16
C VAL A 236 26.18 2.89 -6.15
N GLY A 237 27.45 2.90 -6.58
CA GLY A 237 28.57 3.38 -5.79
C GLY A 237 29.19 4.63 -6.42
N GLY A 238 29.41 5.69 -5.63
CA GLY A 238 30.04 6.92 -6.10
C GLY A 238 29.32 7.56 -7.30
N ARG A 239 29.99 8.50 -7.99
CA ARG A 239 29.29 9.44 -8.88
C ARG A 239 28.61 8.79 -10.11
N TYR A 240 29.05 7.63 -10.62
CA TYR A 240 28.42 6.93 -11.77
C TYR A 240 28.73 5.41 -11.89
N ILE A 241 29.10 4.69 -10.81
CA ILE A 241 29.49 3.27 -10.93
C ILE A 241 28.31 2.38 -10.54
N ILE A 242 27.68 1.75 -11.54
CA ILE A 242 26.70 0.69 -11.34
C ILE A 242 27.46 -0.63 -11.17
N ARG A 243 27.34 -1.25 -9.99
CA ARG A 243 27.88 -2.58 -9.68
C ARG A 243 27.00 -3.65 -10.33
N GLY A 244 27.34 -4.01 -11.57
CA GLY A 244 26.50 -4.84 -12.45
C GLY A 244 26.07 -6.21 -11.89
N ASN A 245 26.90 -6.85 -11.06
CA ASN A 245 26.54 -8.13 -10.42
C ASN A 245 25.49 -7.95 -9.31
N GLU A 246 25.61 -6.88 -8.52
CA GLU A 246 24.66 -6.52 -7.45
C GLU A 246 23.34 -6.04 -8.06
N PHE A 247 23.39 -5.27 -9.16
CA PHE A 247 22.21 -4.89 -9.95
C PHE A 247 21.49 -6.12 -10.53
N ARG A 248 22.23 -7.07 -11.13
CA ARG A 248 21.63 -8.29 -11.69
C ARG A 248 21.02 -9.19 -10.61
N ALA A 249 21.63 -9.25 -9.42
CA ALA A 249 21.06 -9.95 -8.27
C ALA A 249 19.77 -9.27 -7.79
N ALA A 250 19.80 -7.94 -7.58
CA ALA A 250 18.62 -7.17 -7.18
C ALA A 250 17.46 -7.31 -8.18
N VAL A 251 17.73 -7.22 -9.48
CA VAL A 251 16.72 -7.40 -10.55
C VAL A 251 16.19 -8.83 -10.57
N LYS A 252 17.04 -9.85 -10.36
CA LYS A 252 16.62 -11.26 -10.33
C LYS A 252 15.75 -11.57 -9.11
N ASP A 253 16.10 -11.02 -7.94
CA ASP A 253 15.33 -11.20 -6.70
C ASP A 253 13.96 -10.52 -6.83
N VAL A 254 13.90 -9.30 -7.37
CA VAL A 254 12.62 -8.61 -7.64
C VAL A 254 11.77 -9.37 -8.68
N LEU A 255 12.38 -9.84 -9.77
CA LEU A 255 11.68 -10.64 -10.78
C LEU A 255 11.11 -11.93 -10.20
N ARG A 256 11.86 -12.65 -9.36
CA ARG A 256 11.43 -13.93 -8.78
C ARG A 256 10.39 -13.75 -7.68
N ASP A 257 10.64 -12.84 -6.75
CA ASP A 257 9.88 -12.76 -5.51
C ASP A 257 8.65 -11.84 -5.61
N LYS A 258 8.69 -10.85 -6.52
CA LYS A 258 7.68 -9.78 -6.59
C LYS A 258 6.94 -9.70 -7.92
N ILE A 259 7.56 -10.15 -9.01
CA ILE A 259 6.91 -10.15 -10.32
C ILE A 259 6.36 -11.52 -10.65
N LEU A 260 7.17 -12.57 -10.69
CA LEU A 260 6.73 -13.90 -11.12
C LEU A 260 5.88 -14.62 -10.05
N ASN A 261 5.95 -14.19 -8.79
CA ASN A 261 5.11 -14.73 -7.72
C ASN A 261 3.66 -14.22 -7.86
N THR A 262 2.71 -15.14 -7.94
CA THR A 262 1.28 -14.82 -8.10
C THR A 262 0.67 -14.32 -6.77
N ASP A 263 1.33 -14.59 -5.65
CA ASP A 263 0.94 -14.18 -4.30
C ASP A 263 1.56 -12.83 -3.87
N ALA A 264 2.29 -12.16 -4.77
CA ALA A 264 2.82 -10.83 -4.49
C ALA A 264 1.71 -9.75 -4.55
N ALA A 265 1.71 -8.85 -3.56
CA ALA A 265 0.79 -7.71 -3.51
C ALA A 265 0.99 -6.78 -4.71
N SER A 266 -0.04 -6.40 -5.47
CA SER A 266 0.04 -5.52 -6.63
C SER A 266 0.43 -4.09 -6.24
N ASN A 267 0.78 -3.26 -7.22
CA ASN A 267 1.01 -1.83 -6.98
C ASN A 267 -0.26 -1.14 -6.46
N GLY A 268 -1.43 -1.49 -7.01
CA GLY A 268 -2.72 -0.98 -6.53
C GLY A 268 -3.01 -1.36 -5.08
N LEU A 269 -2.68 -2.58 -4.66
CA LEU A 269 -2.78 -3.00 -3.27
C LEU A 269 -1.79 -2.25 -2.39
N ILE A 270 -0.52 -2.16 -2.76
CA ILE A 270 0.52 -1.41 -2.03
C ILE A 270 0.13 0.08 -1.87
N GLU A 271 -0.45 0.69 -2.90
CA GLU A 271 -0.98 2.05 -2.84
C GLU A 271 -2.16 2.16 -1.86
N ALA A 272 -3.13 1.23 -1.91
CA ALA A 272 -4.26 1.23 -0.99
C ALA A 272 -3.80 1.09 0.47
N GLN A 273 -2.87 0.17 0.67
CA GLN A 273 -2.13 -0.08 1.90
C GLN A 273 -1.48 1.21 2.45
N PHE A 274 -0.69 1.91 1.64
CA PHE A 274 -0.05 3.16 2.07
C PHE A 274 -1.06 4.30 2.29
N LYS A 275 -2.08 4.42 1.46
CA LYS A 275 -3.15 5.43 1.61
C LYS A 275 -3.92 5.28 2.93
N ALA A 276 -4.07 4.07 3.45
CA ALA A 276 -4.69 3.84 4.76
C ALA A 276 -3.94 4.58 5.89
N ILE A 277 -2.60 4.68 5.79
CA ILE A 277 -1.76 5.43 6.74
C ILE A 277 -1.93 6.95 6.52
N VAL A 278 -1.78 7.40 5.27
CA VAL A 278 -1.81 8.83 4.91
C VAL A 278 -3.14 9.49 5.26
N ALA A 279 -4.25 8.75 5.14
CA ALA A 279 -5.58 9.26 5.46
C ALA A 279 -5.79 9.56 6.95
N GLY A 280 -4.84 9.21 7.84
CA GLY A 280 -4.91 9.51 9.27
C GLY A 280 -6.01 8.75 10.04
N GLY A 281 -6.64 7.75 9.40
CA GLY A 281 -7.84 7.08 9.91
C GLY A 281 -7.65 6.35 11.24
N ALA A 282 -6.46 5.79 11.48
CA ALA A 282 -6.18 4.99 12.68
C ALA A 282 -6.40 5.75 14.01
N LEU A 283 -6.15 7.07 14.05
CA LEU A 283 -6.43 7.89 15.24
C LEU A 283 -7.94 7.99 15.52
N ASP A 284 -8.74 8.24 14.49
CA ASP A 284 -10.19 8.35 14.64
C ASP A 284 -10.81 6.97 14.93
N ASP A 285 -10.22 5.91 14.38
CA ASP A 285 -10.61 4.53 14.67
C ASP A 285 -10.29 4.15 16.12
N LEU A 286 -9.10 4.50 16.63
CA LEU A 286 -8.74 4.34 18.03
C LEU A 286 -9.67 5.12 18.96
N ARG A 287 -10.04 6.36 18.60
CA ARG A 287 -11.00 7.16 19.39
C ARG A 287 -12.40 6.55 19.42
N ALA A 288 -12.81 5.88 18.34
CA ALA A 288 -14.06 5.15 18.31
C ALA A 288 -14.01 3.93 19.23
N LEU A 289 -12.87 3.22 19.26
CA LEU A 289 -12.67 2.04 20.09
C LEU A 289 -12.43 2.38 21.57
N SER A 290 -11.91 3.57 21.90
CA SER A 290 -11.71 4.00 23.29
C SER A 290 -13.01 4.34 24.03
N LYS A 291 -14.16 4.18 23.37
CA LYS A 291 -15.50 4.41 23.93
C LYS A 291 -16.38 3.16 23.80
N PRO A 292 -17.21 2.84 24.81
CA PRO A 292 -18.25 1.83 24.65
C PRO A 292 -19.24 2.22 23.54
N ALA A 293 -19.77 1.24 22.80
CA ALA A 293 -20.73 1.47 21.72
C ALA A 293 -21.79 0.38 21.67
N ALA A 294 -23.07 0.76 21.62
CA ALA A 294 -24.21 -0.17 21.53
C ALA A 294 -24.18 -1.32 22.57
N GLY A 295 -23.82 -1.01 23.82
CA GLY A 295 -23.70 -2.01 24.89
C GLY A 295 -22.46 -2.92 24.79
N LYS A 296 -21.57 -2.65 23.83
CA LYS A 296 -20.26 -3.30 23.72
C LYS A 296 -19.22 -2.49 24.51
N PRO A 297 -18.40 -3.15 25.32
CA PRO A 297 -17.36 -2.47 26.09
C PRO A 297 -16.17 -2.07 25.20
N ARG A 298 -15.19 -1.39 25.77
CA ARG A 298 -13.99 -0.94 25.05
C ARG A 298 -13.04 -2.13 24.87
N PRO A 299 -12.57 -2.46 23.66
CA PRO A 299 -11.60 -3.53 23.48
C PRO A 299 -10.28 -3.27 24.22
N ALA A 300 -9.59 -4.35 24.55
CA ALA A 300 -8.18 -4.30 24.90
C ALA A 300 -7.35 -3.84 23.69
N VAL A 301 -6.42 -2.92 23.89
CA VAL A 301 -5.44 -2.51 22.87
C VAL A 301 -4.07 -2.97 23.35
N VAL A 302 -3.37 -3.71 22.50
CA VAL A 302 -2.03 -4.23 22.81
C VAL A 302 -1.08 -3.68 21.77
N PHE A 303 -0.04 -2.98 22.20
CA PHE A 303 0.99 -2.49 21.31
C PHE A 303 2.30 -3.22 21.57
N MET A 304 2.75 -3.99 20.59
CA MET A 304 4.01 -4.71 20.60
C MET A 304 5.03 -3.90 19.80
N ARG A 305 6.21 -3.68 20.39
CA ARG A 305 7.29 -2.93 19.77
C ARG A 305 8.65 -3.43 20.23
N PRO A 306 9.74 -3.15 19.48
CA PRO A 306 11.08 -3.36 20.00
C PRO A 306 11.33 -2.51 21.24
N HIS A 307 12.19 -3.03 22.12
CA HIS A 307 12.60 -2.37 23.34
C HIS A 307 13.38 -1.09 23.03
N ASN A 308 14.38 -1.20 22.16
CA ASN A 308 15.04 -0.03 21.60
C ASN A 308 14.21 0.48 20.40
N PRO A 309 13.63 1.70 20.45
CA PRO A 309 12.82 2.22 19.36
C PRO A 309 13.59 2.41 18.06
N TYR A 310 14.92 2.56 18.12
CA TYR A 310 15.77 2.72 16.94
C TYR A 310 16.01 1.42 16.17
N ASP A 311 15.67 0.27 16.74
CA ASP A 311 15.77 -1.01 16.03
C ASP A 311 14.65 -1.15 14.99
N ASP A 312 13.62 -0.30 15.03
CA ASP A 312 12.63 -0.16 13.97
C ASP A 312 13.02 1.00 13.03
N PRO A 313 13.53 0.72 11.80
CA PRO A 313 13.92 1.75 10.85
C PRO A 313 12.75 2.29 10.02
N ILE A 314 11.54 1.75 10.19
CA ILE A 314 10.37 2.11 9.36
C ILE A 314 9.41 2.97 10.16
N VAL A 315 9.10 2.56 11.38
CA VAL A 315 8.11 3.17 12.25
C VAL A 315 8.78 3.76 13.48
N ASP A 316 8.44 5.00 13.79
CA ASP A 316 8.69 5.60 15.08
C ASP A 316 7.71 5.00 16.10
N VAL A 317 8.10 3.85 16.66
CA VAL A 317 7.34 3.12 17.67
C VAL A 317 7.30 3.83 19.02
N GLU A 318 8.16 4.83 19.24
CA GLU A 318 8.09 5.69 20.43
C GLU A 318 7.00 6.74 20.27
N TYR A 319 6.94 7.40 19.12
CA TYR A 319 5.82 8.28 18.78
C TYR A 319 4.48 7.53 18.84
N SER A 320 4.38 6.36 18.21
CA SER A 320 3.15 5.54 18.22
C SER A 320 2.72 5.16 19.64
N HIS A 321 3.67 4.79 20.50
CA HIS A 321 3.41 4.50 21.91
C HIS A 321 2.84 5.72 22.64
N ASN A 322 3.43 6.90 22.49
CA ASN A 322 2.97 8.12 23.16
C ASN A 322 1.54 8.48 22.72
N VAL A 323 1.27 8.41 21.41
CA VAL A 323 -0.07 8.64 20.87
C VAL A 323 -1.10 7.65 21.41
N LEU A 324 -0.74 6.37 21.53
CA LEU A 324 -1.63 5.34 22.09
C LEU A 324 -1.97 5.61 23.56
N ILE A 325 -1.00 6.06 24.36
CA ILE A 325 -1.24 6.47 25.76
C ILE A 325 -2.28 7.60 25.79
N ASP A 326 -2.11 8.60 24.92
CA ASP A 326 -2.99 9.77 24.88
C ASP A 326 -4.42 9.43 24.42
N GLN A 327 -4.59 8.50 23.47
CA GLN A 327 -5.91 8.18 22.90
C GLN A 327 -6.67 7.09 23.65
N VAL A 328 -5.98 6.06 24.16
CA VAL A 328 -6.62 4.87 24.79
C VAL A 328 -6.60 4.96 26.31
N GLY A 329 -5.81 5.89 26.86
CA GLY A 329 -5.53 6.01 28.28
C GLY A 329 -4.46 4.99 28.67
N GLY A 330 -3.34 5.47 29.23
CA GLY A 330 -2.22 4.64 29.67
C GLY A 330 -2.58 3.66 30.78
N VAL A 331 -1.99 3.81 31.97
CA VAL A 331 -2.08 2.81 33.07
C VAL A 331 -3.52 2.55 33.57
N ASN A 332 -4.45 3.50 33.34
CA ASN A 332 -5.86 3.37 33.74
C ASN A 332 -6.81 3.05 32.56
N GLY A 333 -6.28 2.83 31.35
CA GLY A 333 -7.07 2.51 30.16
C GLY A 333 -7.04 1.02 29.82
N THR A 334 -7.34 0.70 28.57
CA THR A 334 -7.31 -0.68 28.05
C THR A 334 -6.04 -0.95 27.23
N LEU A 335 -4.97 -0.19 27.47
CA LEU A 335 -3.70 -0.30 26.74
C LEU A 335 -2.66 -1.14 27.50
N LEU A 336 -2.12 -2.17 26.84
CA LEU A 336 -0.87 -2.83 27.23
C LEU A 336 0.20 -2.51 26.19
N VAL A 337 1.37 -2.04 26.64
CA VAL A 337 2.55 -1.91 25.78
C VAL A 337 3.57 -2.98 26.15
N VAL A 338 3.92 -3.82 25.18
CA VAL A 338 4.94 -4.84 25.31
C VAL A 338 6.19 -4.46 24.54
N THR A 339 7.32 -4.51 25.22
CA THR A 339 8.63 -4.26 24.62
C THR A 339 9.42 -5.56 24.47
N MET A 340 9.95 -5.81 23.27
CA MET A 340 10.69 -7.02 22.92
C MET A 340 12.16 -6.70 22.66
N ARG A 341 13.08 -7.44 23.27
CA ARG A 341 14.52 -7.06 23.31
C ARG A 341 15.31 -7.36 22.04
N THR A 342 14.85 -8.31 21.23
CA THR A 342 15.60 -8.87 20.10
C THR A 342 14.85 -8.75 18.77
N THR A 343 13.70 -8.07 18.78
CA THR A 343 12.93 -7.73 17.58
C THR A 343 13.33 -6.35 17.06
N ALA A 344 13.01 -6.10 15.79
CA ALA A 344 13.13 -4.83 15.08
C ALA A 344 11.74 -4.46 14.52
N HIS A 345 11.65 -3.84 13.34
CA HIS A 345 10.42 -3.87 12.51
C HIS A 345 10.16 -5.28 11.90
N ALA A 346 10.62 -6.33 12.58
CA ALA A 346 10.66 -7.68 12.06
C ALA A 346 9.23 -8.21 11.91
N ASN A 347 8.94 -8.88 10.79
CA ASN A 347 7.68 -9.62 10.65
C ASN A 347 7.68 -10.77 11.68
N PRO A 348 6.56 -11.06 12.37
CA PRO A 348 6.46 -12.18 13.30
C PRO A 348 7.01 -13.54 12.81
N ILE A 349 7.05 -13.77 11.48
CA ILE A 349 7.68 -14.95 10.87
C ILE A 349 9.19 -15.05 11.12
N GLU A 350 9.89 -13.91 11.25
CA GLU A 350 11.35 -13.87 11.42
C GLU A 350 11.77 -14.20 12.87
N ARG A 351 10.92 -13.86 13.84
CA ARG A 351 11.19 -14.02 15.28
C ARG A 351 10.03 -14.70 16.04
N PRO A 352 9.47 -15.81 15.55
CA PRO A 352 8.22 -16.36 16.08
C PRO A 352 8.32 -16.73 17.56
N GLY A 353 9.47 -17.21 18.04
CA GLY A 353 9.66 -17.56 19.45
C GLY A 353 9.43 -16.40 20.41
N GLU A 354 9.90 -15.20 20.05
CA GLU A 354 9.79 -13.99 20.87
C GLU A 354 8.35 -13.50 20.93
N TYR A 355 7.70 -13.41 19.77
CA TYR A 355 6.29 -13.06 19.64
C TYR A 355 5.39 -14.03 20.41
N ASN A 356 5.57 -15.34 20.21
CA ASN A 356 4.75 -16.34 20.90
C ASN A 356 4.93 -16.29 22.42
N THR A 357 6.16 -16.05 22.90
CA THR A 357 6.45 -15.90 24.32
C THR A 357 5.71 -14.70 24.91
N VAL A 358 5.78 -13.54 24.25
CA VAL A 358 5.08 -12.33 24.69
C VAL A 358 3.57 -12.50 24.65
N ILE A 359 3.04 -13.07 23.56
CA ILE A 359 1.60 -13.28 23.42
C ILE A 359 1.09 -14.18 24.56
N GLU A 360 1.77 -15.28 24.83
CA GLU A 360 1.38 -16.21 25.88
C GLU A 360 1.51 -15.62 27.29
N GLN A 361 2.62 -14.95 27.58
CA GLN A 361 2.96 -14.54 28.95
C GLN A 361 2.39 -13.17 29.35
N GLN A 362 2.12 -12.28 28.40
CA GLN A 362 1.71 -10.90 28.70
C GLN A 362 0.38 -10.55 28.05
N VAL A 363 0.21 -10.85 26.76
CA VAL A 363 -0.99 -10.44 26.01
C VAL A 363 -2.23 -11.23 26.44
N VAL A 364 -2.14 -12.56 26.47
CA VAL A 364 -3.27 -13.43 26.86
C VAL A 364 -3.77 -13.11 28.27
N PRO A 365 -2.91 -12.99 29.31
CA PRO A 365 -3.36 -12.58 30.64
C PRO A 365 -4.03 -11.20 30.65
N PHE A 366 -3.46 -10.22 29.95
CA PHE A 366 -4.01 -8.87 29.92
C PHE A 366 -5.38 -8.80 29.26
N VAL A 367 -5.56 -9.42 28.09
CA VAL A 367 -6.86 -9.45 27.41
C VAL A 367 -7.90 -10.11 28.31
N ARG A 368 -7.56 -11.22 28.98
CA ARG A 368 -8.46 -11.89 29.93
C ARG A 368 -8.81 -11.01 31.13
N GLN A 369 -7.86 -10.23 31.64
CA GLN A 369 -8.09 -9.30 32.75
C GLN A 369 -9.06 -8.17 32.37
N VAL A 370 -8.85 -7.52 31.22
CA VAL A 370 -9.76 -6.48 30.71
C VAL A 370 -11.18 -7.02 30.60
N LEU A 371 -11.35 -8.24 30.09
CA LEU A 371 -12.66 -8.89 29.97
C LEU A 371 -13.31 -9.19 31.33
N ALA A 372 -12.52 -9.56 32.34
CA ALA A 372 -13.03 -9.83 33.68
C ALA A 372 -13.49 -8.52 34.37
N ASP A 373 -12.70 -7.45 34.25
CA ASP A 373 -13.02 -6.14 34.84
C ASP A 373 -14.29 -5.53 34.21
N GLU A 374 -14.53 -5.77 32.92
CA GLU A 374 -15.78 -5.41 32.25
C GLU A 374 -17.02 -6.12 32.83
N VAL A 375 -16.92 -7.43 33.05
CA VAL A 375 -18.04 -8.21 33.61
C VAL A 375 -18.38 -7.70 35.02
N ILE A 376 -17.36 -7.38 35.82
CA ILE A 376 -17.53 -6.80 37.15
C ILE A 376 -18.22 -5.43 37.05
N ALA A 377 -17.73 -4.54 36.18
CA ALA A 377 -18.28 -3.20 36.00
C ALA A 377 -19.75 -3.18 35.53
N ILE A 378 -20.19 -4.19 34.77
CA ILE A 378 -21.59 -4.35 34.34
C ILE A 378 -22.46 -4.97 35.46
N SER A 379 -21.87 -5.79 36.33
CA SER A 379 -22.59 -6.50 37.41
C SER A 379 -22.84 -5.67 38.66
N VAL A 380 -22.14 -4.55 38.85
CA VAL A 380 -22.41 -3.61 39.95
C VAL A 380 -23.56 -2.69 39.51
N PRO A 381 -24.74 -2.75 40.16
CA PRO A 381 -25.82 -1.83 39.84
C PRO A 381 -25.38 -0.41 40.19
N ARG A 382 -25.48 0.51 39.24
CA ARG A 382 -25.36 1.95 39.50
C ARG A 382 -26.59 2.48 40.22
#